data_AF-F3AAS9-F1
#
_entry.id   AF-F3AAS9-F1
#
_cell.length_a   1.000
_cell.length_b   1.000
_cell.length_c   1.000
_cell.angle_alpha   90.00
_cell.angle_beta   90.00
_cell.angle_gamma   90.00
#
_symmetry.space_group_name_H-M   'P 1'
#
loop_
_entity.id
_entity.type
_entity.pdbx_description
1 polymer ?
#
loop_
_entity_poly.entity_id
_entity_poly.type
_entity_poly.pdbx_seq_one_letter_code
_entity_poly.pdbx_strand_id
1 'polypeptide(L)' 'MALTYKNIVVIAGKKVDLETLPEKEKERLAMEWNRAAARKLNYIEDKTA' A
#
# COMPACT_ATOMS: atom_id res chain seq x y z
N MET A 1 -20.28 -13.44 -16.81
CA MET A 1 -19.46 -12.21 -16.77
C MET A 1 -18.51 -12.34 -15.60
N ALA A 2 -17.20 -12.15 -15.81
CA ALA A 2 -16.22 -12.20 -14.73
C ALA A 2 -16.32 -10.93 -13.88
N LEU A 3 -16.19 -11.06 -12.56
CA LEU A 3 -16.11 -9.93 -11.62
C LEU A 3 -14.76 -9.23 -11.79
N THR A 4 -14.76 -7.99 -12.26
CA THR A 4 -13.55 -7.16 -12.37
C THR A 4 -13.40 -6.34 -11.10
N TYR A 5 -12.36 -6.62 -10.31
CA TYR A 5 -12.05 -5.86 -9.11
C TYR A 5 -11.10 -4.71 -9.46
N LYS A 6 -11.35 -3.53 -8.88
CA LYS A 6 -10.46 -2.36 -8.97
C LYS A 6 -9.92 -2.01 -7.61
N ASN A 7 -8.61 -1.79 -7.55
CA ASN A 7 -7.94 -1.35 -6.33
C ASN A 7 -8.04 0.18 -6.23
N ILE A 8 -8.86 0.68 -5.31
CA ILE A 8 -9.04 2.12 -5.09
C ILE A 8 -8.38 2.54 -3.79
N VAL A 9 -7.58 3.60 -3.83
CA VAL A 9 -6.99 4.24 -2.66
C VAL A 9 -7.57 5.63 -2.45
N VAL A 10 -7.65 6.07 -1.20
CA VAL A 10 -8.10 7.44 -0.85
C VAL A 10 -6.88 8.29 -0.56
N ILE A 11 -6.59 9.26 -1.41
CA ILE A 11 -5.48 10.22 -1.24
C ILE A 11 -6.09 11.61 -1.14
N ALA A 12 -5.77 12.34 -0.06
CA ALA A 12 -6.31 13.68 0.20
C ALA A 12 -7.85 13.75 0.08
N GLY A 13 -8.55 12.71 0.57
CA GLY A 13 -10.01 12.61 0.52
C GLY A 13 -10.60 12.23 -0.85
N LYS A 14 -9.77 12.07 -1.90
CA LYS A 14 -10.21 11.66 -3.24
C LYS A 14 -9.94 10.17 -3.47
N LYS A 15 -10.93 9.48 -4.04
CA LYS A 15 -10.78 8.10 -4.53
C LYS A 15 -10.00 8.10 -5.82
N VAL A 16 -8.89 7.36 -5.85
CA VAL A 16 -8.01 7.25 -7.01
C VAL A 16 -7.80 5.77 -7.31
N ASP A 17 -7.86 5.42 -8.60
CA ASP A 17 -7.53 4.07 -9.05
C ASP A 17 -6.02 3.86 -8.92
N LEU A 18 -5.63 2.82 -8.19
CA LEU A 18 -4.23 2.50 -7.93
C LEU A 18 -3.46 2.35 -9.24
N GLU A 19 -4.06 1.77 -10.29
CA GLU A 19 -3.38 1.56 -11.58
C GLU A 19 -2.99 2.87 -12.25
N THR A 20 -3.77 3.93 -12.02
CA THR A 20 -3.56 5.27 -12.61
C THR A 20 -2.52 6.12 -11.88
N LEU A 21 -2.05 5.66 -10.71
CA LEU A 21 -1.03 6.40 -9.97
C LEU A 21 0.35 6.34 -10.63
N PRO A 22 1.15 7.42 -10.52
CA PRO A 22 2.57 7.36 -10.85
C PRO A 22 3.28 6.28 -10.06
N GLU A 23 4.29 5.65 -10.66
CA GLU A 23 5.07 4.56 -10.05
C GLU A 23 5.65 4.96 -8.69
N LYS A 24 6.23 6.15 -8.59
CA LYS A 24 6.76 6.71 -7.34
C LYS A 24 5.72 6.77 -6.21
N GLU A 25 4.45 7.04 -6.53
CA GLU A 25 3.38 7.05 -5.53
C GLU A 25 2.92 5.64 -5.15
N LYS A 26 2.93 4.70 -6.10
CA LYS A 26 2.69 3.28 -5.82
C LYS A 26 3.74 2.74 -4.85
N GLU A 27 5.02 3.05 -5.06
CA GLU A 27 6.12 2.66 -4.17
C GLU A 27 5.96 3.26 -2.76
N ARG A 28 5.65 4.56 -2.67
CA ARG A 28 5.41 5.23 -1.38
C ARG A 28 4.25 4.57 -0.62
N LEU A 29 3.14 4.29 -1.30
CA LEU A 29 1.99 3.61 -0.71
C LEU A 29 2.32 2.19 -0.26
N ALA A 30 3.07 1.43 -1.06
CA ALA A 30 3.52 0.09 -0.70
C ALA A 30 4.40 0.12 0.56
N MET A 31 5.31 1.08 0.68
CA MET A 31 6.16 1.23 1.86
C MET A 31 5.35 1.57 3.11
N GLU A 32 4.39 2.49 3.01
CA GLU A 32 3.49 2.85 4.12
C GLU A 32 2.62 1.65 4.55
N TRP A 33 2.09 0.89 3.59
CA TRP A 33 1.35 -0.34 3.87
C TRP A 33 2.21 -1.40 4.55
N ASN A 34 3.43 -1.62 4.06
CA ASN A 34 4.36 -2.56 4.68
C ASN A 34 4.69 -2.15 6.12
N ARG A 35 4.93 -0.85 6.36
CA ARG A 35 5.18 -0.31 7.69
C ARG A 35 3.97 -0.49 8.62
N ALA A 36 2.77 -0.20 8.13
CA ALA A 36 1.54 -0.37 8.90
C ALA A 36 1.24 -1.85 9.20
N ALA A 37 1.48 -2.74 8.24
CA ALA A 37 1.33 -4.18 8.42
C ALA A 37 2.35 -4.73 9.43
N ALA A 38 3.62 -4.35 9.31
CA ALA A 38 4.67 -4.72 10.25
C ALA A 38 4.33 -4.33 11.69
N ARG A 39 3.79 -3.11 11.90
CA ARG A 39 3.31 -2.66 13.22
C ARG A 39 2.20 -3.53 13.78
N LYS A 40 1.26 -4.00 12.94
CA LYS A 40 0.15 -4.86 13.39
C LYS A 40 0.61 -6.29 13.73
N LEU A 41 1.70 -6.74 13.13
CA LEU A 41 2.23 -8.09 13.32
C LEU A 41 3.24 -8.18 14.47
N ASN A 42 3.44 -7.10 15.25
CA ASN A 42 4.55 -6.98 16.19
C ASN A 42 5.89 -7.39 15.56
N TYR A 43 6.07 -7.07 14.27
CA TYR A 43 7.26 -7.43 13.54
C TYR A 43 8.44 -6.65 14.11
N ILE A 44 9.39 -7.37 14.72
CA ILE A 44 10.65 -6.85 15.20
C ILE A 44 11.70 -7.31 14.19
N GLU A 45 12.31 -6.36 13.49
CA GLU A 45 13.45 -6.63 12.62
C GLU A 45 14.69 -6.72 13.51
N ASP A 46 15.05 -7.94 13.92
CA ASP A 46 16.27 -8.18 14.69
C ASP A 46 17.46 -8.27 13.73
N LYS A 47 18.32 -7.25 13.75
CA LYS A 47 19.56 -7.25 12.96
C LYS A 47 20.61 -8.08 13.68
N THR A 48 20.73 -9.34 13.30
CA THR A 48 21.90 -10.15 13.64
C THR A 48 23.09 -9.71 12.81
N ALA A 49 24.24 -9.54 13.47
CA ALA A 49 25.53 -9.13 12.90
C ALA A 49 26.08 -10.16 11.89
#